data_AF-A0A173V0W3-F1
#
_entry.id   AF-A0A173V0W3-F1
#
_cell.length_a   1.000
_cell.length_b   1.000
_cell.length_c   1.000
_cell.angle_alpha   90.00
_cell.angle_beta   90.00
_cell.angle_gamma   90.00
#
_symmetry.space_group_name_H-M   'P 1'
#
loop_
_entity.id
_entity.type
_entity.pdbx_description
1 polymer ?
#
loop_
_entity_poly.entity_id
_entity_poly.type
_entity_poly.pdbx_seq_one_letter_code
_entity_poly.pdbx_strand_id
1 'polypeptide(L)'
;MRAYSETYLDDVVESQGKLFDFVAQTFPENDTTDFIEAYMKSKTRKYIDESMAYVNTMDAKELWRYFSDTEKYKLKAGKALEGFMPDWIGEFYAYYQWYYNIPSSEVIEKVPLNFLMKAYHGLHDLELDLAVKKVGAA
;
A
#
# COMPACT_ATOMS: atom_id res chain seq x y z
N MET A 1 6.51 -13.56 14.37
CA MET A 1 6.99 -12.21 14.74
C MET A 1 6.44 -11.25 13.69
N ARG A 2 5.91 -10.10 14.08
CA ARG A 2 5.40 -9.06 13.16
C ARG A 2 6.54 -8.20 12.64
N ALA A 3 6.33 -7.46 11.56
CA ALA A 3 7.38 -6.62 10.96
C ALA A 3 7.88 -5.51 11.91
N TYR A 4 6.95 -4.86 12.61
CA TYR A 4 7.24 -3.77 13.53
C TYR A 4 6.21 -3.70 14.65
N SER A 5 6.40 -2.77 15.61
CA SER A 5 5.49 -2.58 16.74
C SER A 5 4.06 -2.25 16.28
N GLU A 6 3.06 -2.84 16.94
CA GLU A 6 1.64 -2.54 16.71
C GLU A 6 1.33 -1.05 16.88
N THR A 7 2.13 -0.31 17.66
CA THR A 7 2.01 1.14 17.81
C THR A 7 2.15 1.96 16.53
N TYR A 8 2.82 1.43 15.49
CA TYR A 8 2.93 2.08 14.18
C TYR A 8 1.98 1.48 13.14
N LEU A 9 1.24 0.43 13.49
CA LEU A 9 0.42 -0.30 12.52
C LEU A 9 -0.68 0.58 11.96
N ASP A 10 -1.45 1.22 12.85
CA ASP A 10 -2.59 2.05 12.44
C ASP A 10 -2.11 3.21 11.57
N ASP A 11 -1.05 3.90 11.97
CA ASP A 11 -0.45 5.01 11.21
C ASP A 11 0.00 4.55 9.81
N VAL A 12 0.68 3.41 9.70
CA VAL A 12 1.18 2.91 8.41
C VAL A 12 0.04 2.40 7.52
N VAL A 13 -0.94 1.71 8.09
CA VAL A 13 -2.13 1.23 7.36
C VAL A 13 -2.93 2.40 6.81
N GLU A 14 -3.25 3.38 7.66
CA GLU A 14 -4.02 4.56 7.31
C GLU A 14 -3.27 5.44 6.30
N SER A 15 -1.98 5.72 6.54
CA SER A 15 -1.19 6.58 5.65
C SER A 15 -0.98 5.95 4.27
N GLN A 16 -0.76 4.64 4.18
CA GLN A 16 -0.59 3.95 2.91
C GLN A 16 -1.90 3.86 2.13
N GLY A 17 -3.02 3.56 2.78
CA GLY A 17 -4.35 3.61 2.17
C GLY A 17 -4.63 4.99 1.58
N LYS A 18 -4.56 6.02 2.42
CA LYS A 18 -4.78 7.41 2.01
C LYS A 18 -3.81 7.89 0.95
N LEU A 19 -2.58 7.41 0.92
CA LEU A 19 -1.62 7.71 -0.15
C LEU A 19 -2.12 7.19 -1.50
N PHE A 20 -2.59 5.94 -1.54
CA PHE A 20 -3.06 5.32 -2.78
C PHE A 20 -4.31 6.02 -3.30
N ASP A 21 -5.23 6.34 -2.39
CA ASP A 21 -6.43 7.13 -2.69
C ASP A 21 -6.08 8.54 -3.17
N PHE A 22 -5.16 9.23 -2.47
CA PHE A 22 -4.69 10.56 -2.85
C PHE A 22 -4.11 10.58 -4.26
N VAL A 23 -3.27 9.62 -4.63
CA VAL A 23 -2.68 9.56 -5.98
C VAL A 23 -3.76 9.30 -7.03
N ALA A 24 -4.67 8.37 -6.78
CA ALA A 24 -5.74 8.04 -7.73
C ALA A 24 -6.69 9.22 -7.98
N GLN A 25 -7.08 9.94 -6.91
CA GLN A 25 -8.01 11.07 -7.02
C GLN A 25 -7.35 12.34 -7.58
N THR A 26 -6.08 12.59 -7.23
CA THR A 26 -5.38 13.81 -7.67
C THR A 26 -4.92 13.71 -9.13
N PHE A 27 -4.65 12.50 -9.61
CA PHE A 27 -4.08 12.25 -10.93
C PHE A 27 -4.94 11.24 -11.74
N PRO A 28 -6.18 11.59 -12.10
CA PRO A 28 -7.13 10.67 -12.73
C PRO A 28 -6.67 10.15 -14.11
N GLU A 29 -5.84 10.93 -14.81
CA GLU A 29 -5.26 10.61 -16.13
C GLU A 29 -3.95 9.81 -16.04
N ASN A 30 -3.60 9.34 -14.84
CA ASN A 30 -2.36 8.61 -14.57
C ASN A 30 -2.62 7.19 -14.08
N ASP A 31 -1.67 6.30 -14.34
CA ASP A 31 -1.76 4.89 -13.99
C ASP A 31 -1.48 4.68 -12.48
N THR A 32 -2.55 4.52 -11.70
CA THR A 32 -2.42 4.21 -10.27
C THR A 32 -1.79 2.85 -10.04
N THR A 33 -1.97 1.88 -10.95
CA THR A 33 -1.41 0.53 -10.77
C THR A 33 0.10 0.53 -10.90
N ASP A 34 0.65 1.28 -11.87
CA ASP A 34 2.09 1.50 -11.99
C ASP A 34 2.67 2.18 -10.75
N PHE A 35 1.98 3.19 -10.22
CA PHE A 35 2.38 3.85 -8.98
C PHE A 35 2.43 2.86 -7.80
N ILE A 36 1.39 2.05 -7.59
CA ILE A 36 1.32 1.09 -6.49
C ILE A 36 2.47 0.08 -6.61
N GLU A 37 2.71 -0.48 -7.80
CA GLU A 37 3.80 -1.43 -8.02
C GLU A 37 5.18 -0.80 -7.77
N ALA A 38 5.40 0.42 -8.25
CA ALA A 38 6.64 1.15 -8.02
C ALA A 38 6.84 1.47 -6.53
N TYR A 39 5.79 1.91 -5.84
CA TYR A 39 5.82 2.22 -4.42
C TYR A 39 6.11 0.98 -3.57
N MET A 40 5.44 -0.14 -3.82
CA MET A 40 5.64 -1.39 -3.07
C MET A 40 7.06 -1.96 -3.21
N LYS A 41 7.78 -1.61 -4.30
CA LYS A 41 9.17 -2.02 -4.56
C LYS A 41 10.20 -0.94 -4.25
N SER A 42 9.77 0.19 -3.69
CA SER A 42 10.60 1.37 -3.46
C SER A 42 11.47 1.27 -2.20
N LYS A 43 12.51 2.12 -2.12
CA LYS A 43 13.28 2.31 -0.88
C LYS A 43 12.41 2.95 0.20
N THR A 44 11.51 3.84 -0.19
CA THR A 44 10.53 4.44 0.74
C THR A 44 9.75 3.37 1.48
N ARG A 45 9.17 2.41 0.75
CA ARG A 45 8.42 1.33 1.39
C ARG A 45 9.32 0.37 2.16
N LYS A 46 10.55 0.12 1.68
CA LYS A 46 11.55 -0.64 2.43
C LYS A 46 11.90 -0.01 3.78
N TYR A 47 11.99 1.32 3.88
CA TYR A 47 12.25 1.99 5.16
C TYR A 47 11.10 1.80 6.16
N ILE A 48 9.87 1.70 5.66
CA ILE A 48 8.72 1.36 6.49
C ILE A 48 8.77 -0.11 6.94
N ASP A 49 9.17 -1.04 6.06
CA ASP A 49 9.39 -2.45 6.41
C ASP A 49 10.42 -2.59 7.54
N GLU A 50 11.48 -1.79 7.48
CA GLU A 50 12.59 -1.73 8.44
C GLU A 50 12.28 -0.88 9.69
N SER A 51 11.02 -0.46 9.89
CA SER A 51 10.56 0.28 11.08
C SER A 51 11.21 1.65 11.30
N MET A 52 11.59 2.36 10.24
CA MET A 52 12.19 3.69 10.41
C MET A 52 11.13 4.69 10.88
N ALA A 53 11.18 5.05 12.16
CA ALA A 53 10.15 5.86 12.84
C ALA A 53 9.73 7.12 12.08
N TYR A 54 10.69 7.86 11.50
CA TYR A 54 10.39 9.07 10.73
C TYR A 54 9.49 8.84 9.52
N VAL A 55 9.61 7.71 8.82
CA VAL A 55 8.79 7.39 7.64
C VAL A 55 7.46 6.75 8.07
N ASN A 56 7.45 5.96 9.16
CA ASN A 56 6.25 5.30 9.68
C ASN A 56 5.19 6.28 10.23
N THR A 57 5.57 7.51 10.56
CA THR A 57 4.65 8.54 11.09
C THR A 57 4.27 9.60 10.06
N MET A 58 4.68 9.46 8.80
CA MET A 58 4.32 10.43 7.75
C MET A 58 2.85 10.32 7.37
N ASP A 59 2.19 11.45 7.18
CA ASP A 59 0.88 11.45 6.54
C ASP A 59 0.98 11.11 5.03
N ALA A 60 -0.16 10.83 4.40
CA ALA A 60 -0.22 10.46 2.98
C ALA A 60 0.45 11.48 2.02
N LYS A 61 0.37 12.78 2.31
CA LYS A 61 0.95 13.83 1.45
C LYS A 61 2.45 13.97 1.68
N GLU A 62 2.89 13.87 2.93
CA GLU A 62 4.31 13.81 3.28
C GLU A 62 4.97 12.58 2.65
N LEU A 63 4.31 11.42 2.76
CA LEU A 63 4.77 10.16 2.20
C LEU A 63 4.82 10.21 0.67
N TRP A 64 3.82 10.83 0.01
CA TRP A 64 3.85 11.07 -1.43
C TRP A 64 5.06 11.91 -1.86
N ARG A 65 5.33 13.01 -1.15
CA ARG A 65 6.48 13.89 -1.44
C ARG A 65 7.80 13.15 -1.22
N TYR A 66 7.92 12.46 -0.09
CA TYR A 66 9.10 11.69 0.26
C TYR A 66 9.39 10.59 -0.76
N PHE A 67 8.38 9.81 -1.15
CA PHE A 67 8.48 8.81 -2.22
C PHE A 67 8.91 9.44 -3.55
N SER A 68 8.22 10.49 -3.98
CA SER A 68 8.51 11.17 -5.24
C SER A 68 9.94 11.71 -5.29
N ASP A 69 10.41 12.30 -4.18
CA ASP A 69 11.74 12.87 -4.08
C ASP A 69 12.84 11.81 -3.94
N THR A 70 12.58 10.72 -3.21
CA THR A 70 13.55 9.64 -2.96
C THR A 70 13.73 8.77 -4.20
N GLU A 71 12.63 8.40 -4.86
CA GLU A 71 12.66 7.49 -6.02
C GLU A 71 12.78 8.24 -7.35
N LYS A 72 12.63 9.57 -7.35
CA LYS A 72 12.49 10.37 -8.57
C LYS A 72 11.36 9.85 -9.46
N TYR A 73 10.30 9.33 -8.83
CA TYR A 73 9.17 8.73 -9.51
C TYR A 73 8.41 9.79 -10.32
N LYS A 74 7.95 9.39 -11.50
CA LYS A 74 7.10 10.20 -12.36
C LYS A 74 5.90 9.35 -12.74
N LEU A 75 4.72 9.92 -12.52
CA LEU A 75 3.47 9.28 -12.91
C LEU A 75 3.45 9.00 -14.41
N LYS A 76 3.02 7.81 -14.78
CA LYS A 76 2.81 7.42 -16.18
C LYS A 76 1.39 7.78 -16.59
N ALA A 77 1.21 8.18 -17.84
CA ALA A 77 -0.13 8.38 -18.40
C ALA A 77 -0.88 7.04 -18.41
N GLY A 78 -2.16 7.07 -18.06
CA GLY A 78 -2.96 5.86 -17.92
C GLY A 78 -4.33 6.17 -17.36
N LYS A 79 -4.87 5.24 -16.56
CA LYS A 79 -6.16 5.42 -15.90
C LYS A 79 -6.01 5.18 -14.41
N ALA A 80 -6.60 6.07 -13.61
CA ALA A 80 -6.63 5.88 -12.18
C ALA A 80 -7.57 4.73 -11.77
N LEU A 81 -7.25 4.11 -10.63
CA LEU A 81 -8.21 3.26 -9.92
C LEU A 81 -9.35 4.14 -9.37
N GLU A 82 -10.58 3.62 -9.36
CA GLU A 82 -11.78 4.39 -9.03
C GLU A 82 -12.38 3.95 -7.68
N GLY A 83 -13.18 4.84 -7.07
CA GLY A 83 -13.90 4.58 -5.84
C GLY A 83 -12.96 4.41 -4.63
N PHE A 84 -13.37 3.56 -3.68
CA PHE A 84 -12.63 3.28 -2.44
C PHE A 84 -11.57 2.16 -2.59
N MET A 85 -11.46 1.59 -3.79
CA MET A 85 -10.51 0.50 -4.06
C MET A 85 -9.05 0.87 -3.80
N PRO A 86 -8.54 2.07 -4.17
CA PRO A 86 -7.14 2.41 -3.92
C PRO A 86 -6.81 2.42 -2.43
N ASP A 87 -7.67 3.04 -1.62
CA ASP A 87 -7.52 3.15 -0.16
C ASP A 87 -7.40 1.77 0.48
N TRP A 88 -8.41 0.93 0.25
CA TRP A 88 -8.46 -0.42 0.79
C TRP A 88 -7.28 -1.30 0.32
N ILE A 89 -6.83 -1.18 -0.93
CA ILE A 89 -5.65 -1.91 -1.42
C ILE A 89 -4.38 -1.46 -0.67
N GLY A 90 -4.25 -0.17 -0.40
CA GLY A 90 -3.14 0.37 0.39
C GLY A 90 -3.16 -0.18 1.81
N GLU A 91 -4.29 -0.13 2.49
CA GLU A 91 -4.48 -0.70 3.83
C GLU A 91 -4.16 -2.21 3.85
N PHE A 92 -4.70 -2.96 2.88
CA PHE A 92 -4.50 -4.39 2.75
C PHE A 92 -3.03 -4.75 2.65
N TYR A 93 -2.27 -4.09 1.76
CA TYR A 93 -0.86 -4.38 1.61
C TYR A 93 -0.03 -4.02 2.83
N ALA A 94 -0.33 -2.89 3.48
CA ALA A 94 0.35 -2.47 4.70
C ALA A 94 0.15 -3.51 5.82
N TYR A 95 -1.11 -3.91 6.05
CA TYR A 95 -1.45 -4.89 7.08
C TYR A 95 -0.88 -6.29 6.73
N TYR A 96 -0.95 -6.72 5.46
CA TYR A 96 -0.40 -8.00 5.02
C TYR A 96 1.11 -8.09 5.28
N GLN A 97 1.85 -7.04 4.89
CA GLN A 97 3.28 -6.92 5.11
C GLN A 97 3.61 -7.04 6.61
N TRP A 98 2.93 -6.27 7.46
CA TRP A 98 3.13 -6.31 8.90
C TRP A 98 2.79 -7.67 9.51
N TYR A 99 1.66 -8.25 9.10
CA TYR A 99 1.14 -9.51 9.63
C TYR A 99 2.07 -10.66 9.30
N TYR A 100 2.44 -10.84 8.03
CA TYR A 100 3.27 -11.96 7.60
C TYR A 100 4.77 -11.71 7.76
N ASN A 101 5.17 -10.47 8.09
CA ASN A 101 6.56 -10.08 8.27
C ASN A 101 7.44 -10.48 7.08
N ILE A 102 6.97 -10.12 5.89
CA ILE A 102 7.73 -10.26 4.65
C ILE A 102 7.92 -8.86 4.03
N PRO A 103 8.96 -8.62 3.22
CA PRO A 103 9.17 -7.33 2.57
C PRO A 103 8.00 -6.94 1.66
N SER A 104 7.66 -5.66 1.58
CA SER A 104 6.60 -5.14 0.71
C SER A 104 6.78 -5.54 -0.76
N SER A 105 8.04 -5.60 -1.20
CA SER A 105 8.41 -6.03 -2.55
C SER A 105 8.05 -7.49 -2.82
N GLU A 106 8.06 -8.34 -1.79
CA GLU A 106 7.63 -9.74 -1.90
C GLU A 106 6.11 -9.87 -1.74
N VAL A 107 5.48 -9.01 -0.93
CA VAL A 107 4.01 -8.99 -0.78
C VAL A 107 3.33 -8.79 -2.14
N ILE A 108 3.76 -7.79 -2.92
CA ILE A 108 3.17 -7.46 -4.22
C ILE A 108 3.40 -8.56 -5.27
N GLU A 109 4.41 -9.41 -5.08
CA GLU A 109 4.67 -10.59 -5.93
C GLU A 109 3.81 -11.79 -5.51
N LYS A 110 3.68 -12.02 -4.20
CA LYS A 110 2.90 -13.12 -3.62
C LYS A 110 1.39 -12.89 -3.74
N VAL A 111 0.97 -11.64 -3.63
CA VAL A 111 -0.41 -11.20 -3.80
C VAL A 111 -0.41 -10.12 -4.89
N PRO A 112 -0.50 -10.51 -6.17
CA PRO A 112 -0.48 -9.56 -7.29
C PRO A 112 -1.63 -8.56 -7.23
N LEU A 113 -1.36 -7.31 -7.63
CA LEU A 113 -2.36 -6.23 -7.63
C LEU A 113 -3.60 -6.57 -8.47
N ASN A 114 -3.42 -7.19 -9.63
CA ASN A 114 -4.53 -7.59 -10.49
C ASN A 114 -5.45 -8.65 -9.83
N PHE A 115 -4.92 -9.46 -8.91
CA PHE A 115 -5.70 -10.43 -8.15
C PHE A 115 -6.54 -9.68 -7.10
N LEU A 116 -5.94 -8.76 -6.33
CA LEU A 116 -6.68 -7.98 -5.34
C LEU A 116 -7.77 -7.13 -5.97
N MET A 117 -7.49 -6.47 -7.10
CA MET A 117 -8.51 -5.68 -7.81
C MET A 117 -9.73 -6.54 -8.19
N LYS A 118 -9.52 -7.79 -8.63
CA LYS A 118 -10.62 -8.71 -8.97
C LYS A 118 -11.33 -9.25 -7.73
N ALA A 119 -10.58 -9.49 -6.65
CA ALA A 119 -11.10 -10.02 -5.40
C ALA A 119 -11.76 -8.94 -4.51
N TYR A 120 -11.54 -7.66 -4.81
CA TYR A 120 -11.99 -6.49 -4.02
C TYR A 120 -13.42 -6.62 -3.54
N HIS A 121 -14.38 -6.83 -4.44
CA HIS A 121 -15.80 -6.91 -4.08
C HIS A 121 -16.13 -8.05 -3.11
N GLY A 122 -15.35 -9.14 -3.09
CA GLY A 122 -15.56 -10.25 -2.16
C GLY A 122 -14.73 -10.15 -0.86
N LEU A 123 -13.81 -9.19 -0.76
CA LEU A 123 -12.91 -9.03 0.38
C LEU A 123 -13.14 -7.73 1.15
N HIS A 124 -13.54 -6.64 0.49
CA HIS A 124 -13.61 -5.32 1.10
C HIS A 124 -14.71 -5.16 2.17
N ASP A 125 -15.73 -6.02 2.15
CA ASP A 125 -16.78 -6.07 3.17
C ASP A 125 -16.33 -6.82 4.45
N LEU A 126 -15.17 -7.47 4.43
CA LEU A 126 -14.60 -8.15 5.59
C LEU A 126 -13.76 -7.16 6.40
N GLU A 127 -13.65 -7.42 7.70
CA GLU A 127 -12.59 -6.82 8.52
C GLU A 127 -11.23 -7.05 7.86
N LEU A 128 -10.37 -6.01 7.88
CA LEU A 128 -9.08 -6.03 7.18
C LEU A 128 -8.22 -7.23 7.59
N ASP A 129 -8.22 -7.57 8.89
CA ASP A 129 -7.48 -8.71 9.43
C ASP A 129 -7.95 -10.04 8.83
N LEU A 130 -9.27 -10.20 8.65
CA LEU A 130 -9.88 -11.39 8.11
C LEU A 130 -9.59 -11.50 6.61
N ALA A 131 -9.68 -10.40 5.87
CA ALA A 131 -9.32 -10.35 4.45
C ALA A 131 -7.86 -10.79 4.24
N VAL A 132 -6.93 -10.21 5.00
CA VAL A 132 -5.49 -10.56 4.93
C VAL A 132 -5.25 -12.02 5.25
N LYS A 133 -5.81 -12.54 6.36
CA LYS A 133 -5.64 -13.95 6.76
C LYS A 133 -6.22 -14.91 5.71
N LYS A 134 -7.37 -14.57 5.12
CA LYS A 134 -8.02 -15.39 4.09
C LYS A 134 -7.18 -15.49 2.82
N VAL A 135 -6.59 -14.39 2.37
CA VAL A 135 -5.72 -14.38 1.19
C VAL A 135 -4.37 -15.04 1.49
N GLY A 136 -3.80 -14.84 2.68
CA GLY A 136 -2.49 -15.42 3.02
C GLY A 136 -2.52 -16.90 3.42
N ALA A 137 -3.70 -17.47 3.68
CA ALA A 137 -3.89 -18.91 3.90
C ALA A 137 -4.10 -19.71 2.60
N ALA A 138 -4.32 -19.02 1.48
CA ALA A 138 -4.44 -19.60 0.14
C ALA A 138 -3.06 -19.74 -0.53
#